data_AF-A0A2H0XKR8-F1
#
_entry.id   AF-A0A2H0XKR8-F1
#
_cell.length_a   1.000
_cell.length_b   1.000
_cell.length_c   1.000
_cell.angle_alpha   90.00
_cell.angle_beta   90.00
_cell.angle_gamma   90.00
#
_symmetry.space_group_name_H-M   'P 1'
#
loop_
_entity.id
_entity.type
_entity.pdbx_description
1 polymer ?
#
loop_
_entity_poly.entity_id
_entity_poly.type
_entity_poly.pdbx_seq_one_letter_code
_entity_poly.pdbx_strand_id
1 'polypeptide(L)'
;MQKMLADSAVKMIKDVISICNKGMKIEPGIILVVQTAGKASTWNPHVHFLITEGGLDKDGVWHNVSYMDYKMIRKKWMYYLLKGVREIMGDDEEVERIIDEIYEERGKEGLIIYAKKEKVRKRDIVGYLIKYVASPPIALSRIVGYDFDTVTYWYKEHATGKGVAVTVPVYEFIRRMIQHIMPKQFKMVRHYGLYARNKVSKVRKVLERIFEGVKDVAQEFRNLMERVIAPGSYRERMIKSFGKDPFKCPKCGCEMQLWEIWHPKYGVIYSFPDDPRYDVKE
;
A
#
# COMPACT_ATOMS: atom_id res chain seq x y z
N MET A 1 -4.95 -14.43 0.69
CA MET A 1 -5.47 -13.62 -0.44
C MET A 1 -4.55 -12.48 -0.87
N GLN A 2 -4.13 -11.56 0.02
CA GLN A 2 -3.33 -10.36 -0.33
C GLN A 2 -1.98 -10.67 -0.98
N LYS A 3 -1.28 -11.73 -0.54
CA LYS A 3 -0.03 -12.19 -1.16
C LYS A 3 -0.26 -12.66 -2.60
N MET A 4 -1.32 -13.44 -2.84
CA MET A 4 -1.69 -13.87 -4.19
C MET A 4 -2.00 -12.68 -5.09
N LEU A 5 -2.75 -11.69 -4.60
CA LEU A 5 -3.05 -10.49 -5.37
C LEU A 5 -1.75 -9.81 -5.87
N ALA A 6 -0.76 -9.66 -4.98
CA ALA A 6 0.54 -9.11 -5.35
C ALA A 6 1.30 -10.01 -6.34
N ASP A 7 1.37 -11.32 -6.07
CA ASP A 7 2.12 -12.28 -6.87
C ASP A 7 1.53 -12.42 -8.29
N SER A 8 0.20 -12.51 -8.41
CA SER A 8 -0.52 -12.53 -9.69
C SER A 8 -0.26 -11.27 -10.51
N ALA A 9 -0.26 -10.12 -9.86
CA ALA A 9 -0.11 -8.85 -10.55
C ALA A 9 1.34 -8.63 -11.03
N VAL A 10 2.34 -9.10 -10.29
CA VAL A 10 3.74 -9.12 -10.74
C VAL A 10 3.95 -10.09 -11.90
N LYS A 11 3.38 -11.31 -11.84
CA LYS A 11 3.43 -12.28 -12.94
C LYS A 11 2.84 -11.66 -14.21
N MET A 12 1.68 -11.01 -14.08
CA MET A 12 1.00 -10.33 -15.18
C MET A 12 1.87 -9.25 -15.84
N ILE A 13 2.46 -8.33 -15.06
CA ILE A 13 3.27 -7.24 -15.64
C ILE A 13 4.52 -7.78 -16.34
N LYS A 14 5.17 -8.80 -15.77
CA LYS A 14 6.33 -9.44 -16.41
C LYS A 14 5.97 -10.07 -17.75
N ASP A 15 4.82 -10.73 -17.82
CA ASP A 15 4.31 -11.33 -19.05
C ASP A 15 3.95 -10.26 -20.11
N VAL A 16 3.26 -9.19 -19.71
CA VAL A 16 2.98 -8.04 -20.58
C VAL A 16 4.26 -7.45 -21.16
N ILE A 17 5.28 -7.21 -20.32
CA ILE A 17 6.56 -6.63 -20.77
C ILE A 17 7.30 -7.57 -21.71
N SER A 18 7.26 -8.88 -21.45
CA SER A 18 7.80 -9.90 -22.35
C SER A 18 7.11 -9.85 -23.72
N ILE A 19 5.78 -9.80 -23.75
CA ILE A 19 4.98 -9.75 -24.99
C ILE A 19 5.29 -8.48 -25.79
N CYS A 20 5.36 -7.31 -25.13
CA CYS A 20 5.73 -6.05 -25.77
C CYS A 20 7.10 -6.09 -26.44
N ASN A 21 7.99 -7.00 -26.01
CA ASN A 21 9.32 -7.19 -26.56
C ASN A 21 9.46 -8.55 -27.27
N LYS A 22 8.44 -8.97 -28.02
CA LYS A 22 8.49 -10.17 -28.88
C LYS A 22 8.83 -11.47 -28.11
N GLY A 23 8.43 -11.55 -26.84
CA GLY A 23 8.67 -12.71 -25.98
C GLY A 23 10.04 -12.74 -25.30
N MET A 24 10.82 -11.66 -25.40
CA MET A 24 12.12 -11.58 -24.72
C MET A 24 11.95 -11.55 -23.20
N LYS A 25 12.79 -12.32 -22.50
CA LYS A 25 12.87 -12.27 -21.04
C LYS A 25 13.56 -10.99 -20.60
N ILE A 26 12.74 -10.00 -20.27
CA ILE A 26 13.18 -8.70 -19.77
C ILE A 26 12.76 -8.55 -18.31
N GLU A 27 13.68 -8.10 -17.48
CA GLU A 27 13.45 -7.81 -16.07
C GLU A 27 13.16 -6.32 -15.88
N PRO A 28 11.91 -5.93 -15.58
CA PRO A 28 11.54 -4.54 -15.27
C PRO A 28 11.83 -4.19 -13.81
N GLY A 29 11.86 -2.90 -13.49
CA GLY A 29 11.74 -2.39 -12.13
C GLY A 29 10.26 -2.29 -11.73
N ILE A 30 9.88 -2.86 -10.59
CA ILE A 30 8.49 -2.84 -10.10
C ILE A 30 8.46 -2.44 -8.62
N ILE A 31 7.66 -1.43 -8.29
CA ILE A 31 7.20 -1.14 -6.93
C ILE A 31 5.69 -1.40 -6.90
N LEU A 32 5.26 -2.24 -5.96
CA LEU A 32 3.87 -2.65 -5.80
C LEU A 32 3.39 -2.27 -4.41
N VAL A 33 2.20 -1.69 -4.32
CA VAL A 33 1.50 -1.44 -3.06
C VAL A 33 0.17 -2.19 -3.06
N VAL A 34 -0.04 -3.06 -2.08
CA VAL A 34 -1.32 -3.76 -1.88
C VAL A 34 -2.27 -2.90 -1.06
N GLN A 35 -3.51 -2.76 -1.53
CA GLN A 35 -4.59 -2.09 -0.82
C GLN A 35 -5.83 -2.97 -0.74
N THR A 36 -6.60 -2.82 0.33
CA THR A 36 -7.83 -3.59 0.58
C THR A 36 -9.08 -2.72 0.61
N ALA A 37 -8.93 -1.39 0.74
CA ALA A 37 -10.02 -0.45 0.93
C ALA A 37 -10.31 0.38 -0.33
N GLY A 38 -11.59 0.53 -0.66
CA GLY A 38 -12.07 1.49 -1.64
C GLY A 38 -12.21 2.91 -1.06
N LYS A 39 -12.61 3.87 -1.89
CA LYS A 39 -12.84 5.27 -1.44
C LYS A 39 -13.92 5.39 -0.35
N ALA A 40 -14.91 4.51 -0.40
CA ALA A 40 -15.99 4.37 0.59
C ALA A 40 -15.61 3.48 1.79
N SER A 41 -14.33 3.10 1.89
CA SER A 41 -13.81 2.17 2.91
C SER A 41 -14.52 0.81 2.93
N THR A 42 -15.09 0.43 1.79
CA THR A 42 -15.62 -0.90 1.52
C THR A 42 -14.50 -1.82 1.06
N TRP A 43 -14.76 -3.13 1.13
CA TRP A 43 -13.84 -4.15 0.62
C TRP A 43 -13.65 -3.97 -0.89
N ASN A 44 -12.45 -3.59 -1.29
CA ASN A 44 -12.04 -3.42 -2.68
C ASN A 44 -10.54 -3.72 -2.80
N PRO A 45 -10.12 -4.99 -2.75
CA PRO A 45 -8.72 -5.36 -2.84
C PRO A 45 -8.16 -5.03 -4.22
N HIS A 46 -7.12 -4.21 -4.26
CA HIS A 46 -6.47 -3.78 -5.49
C HIS A 46 -4.99 -3.49 -5.24
N VAL A 47 -4.25 -3.28 -6.32
CA VAL A 47 -2.80 -3.08 -6.32
C VAL A 47 -2.45 -1.83 -7.11
N HIS A 48 -1.56 -1.02 -6.55
CA HIS A 48 -0.94 0.10 -7.25
C HIS A 48 0.45 -0.30 -7.71
N PHE A 49 0.77 0.07 -8.95
CA PHE A 49 2.03 -0.25 -9.59
C PHE A 49 2.78 1.01 -9.98
N LEU A 50 4.07 1.02 -9.69
CA LEU A 50 5.05 1.81 -10.42
C LEU A 50 5.98 0.85 -11.13
N ILE A 51 6.04 0.94 -12.45
CA ILE A 51 6.85 0.07 -13.30
C ILE A 51 7.76 0.92 -14.18
N THR A 52 8.92 0.38 -14.54
CA THR A 52 9.75 0.98 -15.59
C THR A 52 9.11 0.77 -16.95
N GLU A 53 9.24 1.75 -17.86
CA GLU A 53 8.83 1.65 -19.27
C GLU A 53 9.84 0.82 -20.09
N GLY A 54 10.23 -0.34 -19.57
CA GLY A 54 11.32 -1.16 -20.10
C GLY A 54 11.98 -2.02 -19.03
N GLY A 55 13.06 -2.69 -19.39
CA GLY A 55 13.86 -3.48 -18.45
C GLY A 55 15.15 -4.00 -19.07
N LEU A 56 15.91 -4.74 -18.27
CA LEU A 56 17.17 -5.37 -18.72
C LEU A 56 16.93 -6.81 -19.15
N ASP A 57 17.55 -7.23 -20.25
CA ASP A 57 17.67 -8.65 -20.57
C ASP A 57 18.77 -9.34 -19.75
N LYS A 58 19.03 -10.62 -20.06
CA LYS A 58 20.06 -11.43 -19.39
C LYS A 58 21.49 -10.89 -19.59
N ASP A 59 21.73 -10.17 -20.67
CA ASP A 59 23.03 -9.65 -21.07
C ASP A 59 23.23 -8.20 -20.57
N GLY A 60 22.23 -7.65 -19.88
CA GLY A 60 22.25 -6.31 -19.32
C GLY A 60 21.94 -5.22 -20.33
N VAL A 61 21.37 -5.57 -21.48
CA VAL A 61 20.91 -4.60 -22.49
C VAL A 61 19.52 -4.12 -22.10
N TRP A 62 19.32 -2.80 -22.18
CA TRP A 62 18.03 -2.19 -21.90
C TRP A 62 17.10 -2.25 -23.11
N HIS A 63 15.88 -2.70 -22.87
CA HIS A 63 14.80 -2.75 -23.85
C HIS A 63 13.65 -1.85 -23.41
N ASN A 64 13.28 -0.89 -24.25
CA ASN A 64 12.20 0.06 -23.98
C ASN A 64 10.84 -0.53 -24.31
N VAL A 65 9.84 -0.27 -23.45
CA VAL A 65 8.42 -0.50 -23.75
C VAL A 65 7.73 0.84 -23.86
N SER A 66 7.58 1.32 -25.10
CA SER A 66 6.96 2.62 -25.40
C SER A 66 5.44 2.58 -25.35
N TYR A 67 4.84 1.40 -25.54
CA TYR A 67 3.40 1.19 -25.58
C TYR A 67 3.03 -0.15 -24.96
N MET A 68 1.95 -0.15 -24.17
CA MET A 68 1.30 -1.35 -23.68
C MET A 68 -0.19 -1.27 -24.02
N ASP A 69 -0.71 -2.28 -24.71
CA ASP A 69 -2.14 -2.36 -24.99
C ASP A 69 -2.93 -2.60 -23.69
N TYR A 70 -3.81 -1.65 -23.37
CA TYR A 70 -4.65 -1.71 -22.17
C TYR A 70 -5.57 -2.92 -22.21
N LYS A 71 -6.13 -3.28 -23.36
CA LYS A 71 -7.05 -4.42 -23.46
C LYS A 71 -6.30 -5.72 -23.17
N MET A 72 -5.08 -5.86 -23.69
CA MET A 72 -4.19 -6.97 -23.35
C MET A 72 -3.90 -7.03 -21.85
N ILE A 73 -3.51 -5.91 -21.22
CA ILE A 73 -3.23 -5.90 -19.78
C ILE A 73 -4.46 -6.29 -18.97
N ARG A 74 -5.67 -5.79 -19.31
CA ARG A 74 -6.92 -6.15 -18.63
C ARG A 74 -7.22 -7.63 -18.69
N LYS A 75 -7.04 -8.26 -19.85
CA LYS A 75 -7.24 -9.70 -20.04
C LYS A 75 -6.19 -10.53 -19.31
N LYS A 76 -4.92 -10.12 -19.38
CA LYS A 76 -3.83 -10.79 -18.63
C LYS A 76 -4.05 -10.65 -17.13
N TRP A 77 -4.50 -9.50 -16.66
CA TRP A 77 -4.84 -9.29 -15.26
C TRP A 77 -5.94 -10.23 -14.80
N MET A 78 -7.03 -10.33 -15.56
CA MET A 78 -8.10 -11.30 -15.32
C MET A 78 -7.55 -12.73 -15.23
N TYR A 79 -6.77 -13.16 -16.22
CA TYR A 79 -6.18 -14.49 -16.24
C TYR A 79 -5.34 -14.81 -14.99
N TYR A 80 -4.36 -13.95 -14.68
CA TYR A 80 -3.47 -14.20 -13.55
C TYR A 80 -4.16 -14.07 -12.19
N LEU A 81 -5.16 -13.20 -12.07
CA LEU A 81 -5.96 -13.07 -10.85
C LEU A 81 -6.78 -14.33 -10.62
N LEU A 82 -7.60 -14.74 -11.60
CA LEU A 82 -8.50 -15.89 -11.47
C LEU A 82 -7.72 -17.20 -11.33
N LYS A 83 -6.58 -17.34 -12.03
CA LYS A 83 -5.65 -18.45 -11.80
C LYS A 83 -5.13 -18.48 -10.36
N GLY A 84 -4.76 -17.33 -9.80
CA GLY A 84 -4.30 -17.24 -8.41
C GLY A 84 -5.40 -17.54 -7.39
N VAL A 85 -6.65 -17.18 -7.70
CA VAL A 85 -7.82 -17.54 -6.89
C VAL A 85 -8.00 -19.06 -6.88
N ARG A 86 -8.02 -19.69 -8.05
CA ARG A 86 -8.08 -21.16 -8.18
C ARG A 86 -6.97 -21.86 -7.40
N GLU A 87 -5.72 -21.40 -7.52
CA GLU A 87 -4.57 -21.94 -6.78
C GLU A 87 -4.73 -21.88 -5.24
N ILE A 88 -5.49 -20.92 -4.72
CA ILE A 88 -5.74 -20.79 -3.27
C ILE A 88 -6.97 -21.56 -2.81
N MET A 89 -8.04 -21.53 -3.61
CA MET A 89 -9.32 -22.09 -3.22
C MET A 89 -9.38 -23.61 -3.45
N GLY A 90 -8.54 -24.15 -4.34
CA GLY A 90 -8.56 -25.57 -4.70
C GLY A 90 -9.77 -25.91 -5.56
N ASP A 91 -10.25 -27.15 -5.44
CA ASP A 91 -11.37 -27.69 -6.23
C ASP A 91 -12.74 -27.28 -5.65
N ASP A 92 -12.93 -25.98 -5.42
CA ASP A 92 -14.20 -25.42 -4.93
C ASP A 92 -15.15 -25.15 -6.11
N GLU A 93 -16.27 -25.88 -6.16
CA GLU A 93 -17.24 -25.81 -7.27
C GLU A 93 -17.91 -24.43 -7.41
N GLU A 94 -18.14 -23.73 -6.30
CA GLU A 94 -18.74 -22.39 -6.35
C GLU A 94 -17.74 -21.38 -6.92
N VAL A 95 -16.46 -21.50 -6.53
CA VAL A 95 -15.40 -20.66 -7.07
C VAL A 95 -15.21 -20.88 -8.58
N GLU A 96 -15.23 -22.13 -9.05
CA GLU A 96 -15.11 -22.40 -10.50
C GLU A 96 -16.29 -21.83 -11.28
N ARG A 97 -17.52 -21.99 -10.79
CA ARG A 97 -18.70 -21.34 -11.39
C ARG A 97 -18.55 -19.83 -11.51
N ILE A 98 -18.13 -19.16 -10.43
CA ILE A 98 -17.91 -17.70 -10.44
C ILE A 98 -16.80 -17.31 -11.42
N ILE A 99 -15.72 -18.10 -11.51
CA ILE A 99 -14.65 -17.86 -12.47
C ILE A 99 -15.18 -17.93 -13.90
N ASP A 100 -15.99 -18.94 -14.22
CA ASP A 100 -16.59 -19.13 -15.54
C ASP A 100 -17.53 -17.97 -15.90
N GLU A 101 -18.42 -17.57 -14.98
CA GLU A 101 -19.30 -16.40 -15.13
C GLU A 101 -18.48 -15.13 -15.44
N ILE A 102 -17.36 -14.90 -14.73
CA ILE A 102 -16.49 -13.75 -14.99
C ILE A 102 -15.87 -13.83 -16.40
N TYR A 103 -15.46 -15.02 -16.85
CA TYR A 103 -14.93 -15.18 -18.21
C TYR A 103 -15.99 -14.95 -19.29
N GLU A 104 -17.23 -15.38 -19.06
CA GLU A 104 -18.35 -15.15 -19.97
C GLU A 104 -18.68 -13.66 -20.08
N GLU A 105 -18.85 -12.98 -18.95
CA GLU A 105 -19.23 -11.56 -18.91
C GLU A 105 -18.09 -10.64 -19.37
N ARG A 106 -16.86 -10.94 -18.96
CA ARG A 106 -15.71 -10.02 -19.06
C ARG A 106 -14.62 -10.51 -19.98
N GLY A 107 -14.68 -11.70 -20.56
CA GLY A 107 -13.63 -12.26 -21.41
C GLY A 107 -13.25 -11.39 -22.61
N LYS A 108 -14.21 -10.64 -23.16
CA LYS A 108 -13.97 -9.71 -24.28
C LYS A 108 -13.16 -8.47 -23.86
N GLU A 109 -13.42 -7.91 -22.68
CA GLU A 109 -12.87 -6.62 -22.23
C GLU A 109 -11.78 -6.73 -21.15
N GLY A 110 -11.78 -7.83 -20.39
CA GLY A 110 -10.96 -8.07 -19.20
C GLY A 110 -11.41 -7.29 -17.96
N LEU A 111 -10.66 -7.47 -16.87
CA LEU A 111 -10.87 -6.73 -15.63
C LEU A 111 -10.33 -5.31 -15.72
N ILE A 112 -10.99 -4.36 -15.07
CA ILE A 112 -10.62 -2.94 -15.14
C ILE A 112 -9.22 -2.74 -14.57
N ILE A 113 -8.41 -2.02 -15.35
CA ILE A 113 -7.15 -1.41 -14.92
C ILE A 113 -7.19 0.07 -15.24
N TYR A 114 -6.51 0.85 -14.42
CA TYR A 114 -6.16 2.23 -14.72
C TYR A 114 -4.65 2.34 -14.76
N ALA A 115 -4.11 2.46 -15.98
CA ALA A 115 -2.74 2.86 -16.18
C ALA A 115 -2.75 4.30 -16.71
N LYS A 116 -1.74 5.08 -16.34
CA LYS A 116 -1.56 6.44 -16.81
C LYS A 116 -0.09 6.66 -17.03
N LYS A 117 0.27 7.19 -18.20
CA LYS A 117 1.63 7.67 -18.45
C LYS A 117 1.79 8.98 -17.69
N GLU A 118 2.39 8.90 -16.52
CA GLU A 118 2.63 10.06 -15.68
C GLU A 118 3.98 10.69 -16.03
N LYS A 119 3.98 11.85 -16.73
CA LYS A 119 5.15 12.74 -16.86
C LYS A 119 5.36 13.50 -15.54
N VAL A 120 5.55 12.77 -14.46
CA VAL A 120 5.46 13.30 -13.10
C VAL A 120 6.85 13.34 -12.48
N ARG A 121 7.15 14.40 -11.72
CA ARG A 121 8.47 14.54 -11.07
C ARG A 121 8.63 13.40 -10.06
N LYS A 122 9.86 12.93 -9.88
CA LYS A 122 10.18 11.78 -9.02
C LYS A 122 9.58 11.88 -7.60
N ARG A 123 9.62 13.09 -7.01
CA ARG A 123 9.01 13.41 -5.71
C ARG A 123 7.50 13.22 -5.65
N ASP A 124 6.81 13.53 -6.73
CA ASP A 124 5.35 13.46 -6.79
C ASP A 124 4.88 12.00 -6.90
N ILE A 125 5.65 11.14 -7.58
CA ILE A 125 5.43 9.68 -7.61
C ILE A 125 5.58 9.08 -6.20
N VAL A 126 6.57 9.56 -5.45
CA VAL A 126 6.80 9.14 -4.08
C VAL A 126 5.67 9.59 -3.16
N GLY A 127 5.27 10.87 -3.22
CA GLY A 127 4.12 11.39 -2.49
C GLY A 127 2.82 10.65 -2.81
N TYR A 128 2.62 10.30 -4.09
CA TYR A 128 1.51 9.47 -4.55
C TYR A 128 1.53 8.10 -3.85
N LEU A 129 2.66 7.38 -3.88
CA LEU A 129 2.77 6.05 -3.27
C LEU A 129 2.61 6.09 -1.73
N ILE A 130 3.13 7.11 -1.05
CA ILE A 130 2.98 7.27 0.41
C ILE A 130 1.52 7.35 0.82
N LYS A 131 0.69 8.04 0.04
CA LYS A 131 -0.75 8.13 0.31
C LYS A 131 -1.37 6.74 0.43
N TYR A 132 -0.86 5.75 -0.29
CA TYR A 132 -1.39 4.39 -0.25
C TYR A 132 -0.80 3.51 0.86
N VAL A 133 0.32 3.91 1.46
CA VAL A 133 1.02 3.17 2.52
C VAL A 133 0.66 3.68 3.91
N ALA A 134 0.52 4.99 4.06
CA ALA A 134 0.33 5.63 5.36
C ALA A 134 -1.12 6.05 5.64
N SER A 135 -1.99 6.09 4.62
CA SER A 135 -3.37 6.52 4.86
C SER A 135 -4.18 5.41 5.52
N PRO A 136 -4.90 5.71 6.61
CA PRO A 136 -5.93 4.80 7.13
C PRO A 136 -7.01 4.52 6.08
N PRO A 137 -7.82 3.45 6.25
CA PRO A 137 -8.90 3.11 5.31
C PRO A 137 -9.89 4.27 5.08
N ILE A 138 -10.03 5.16 6.07
CA ILE A 138 -10.71 6.44 5.95
C ILE A 138 -9.92 7.53 6.65
N ALA A 139 -9.81 8.71 6.02
CA ALA A 139 -9.23 9.87 6.67
C ALA A 139 -10.18 10.38 7.77
N LEU A 140 -9.64 10.74 8.94
CA LEU A 140 -10.45 11.26 10.06
C LEU A 140 -11.30 12.46 9.66
N SER A 141 -10.78 13.35 8.80
CA SER A 141 -11.49 14.51 8.26
C SER A 141 -12.72 14.17 7.39
N ARG A 142 -12.91 12.89 7.04
CA ARG A 142 -14.11 12.43 6.33
C ARG A 142 -15.23 11.99 7.25
N ILE A 143 -14.94 11.74 8.53
CA ILE A 143 -15.95 11.44 9.54
C ILE A 143 -16.57 12.77 9.94
N VAL A 144 -17.87 12.91 9.74
CA VAL A 144 -18.62 14.16 9.92
C VAL A 144 -19.71 14.08 10.97
N GLY A 145 -20.01 12.86 11.46
CA GLY A 145 -20.97 12.65 12.54
C GLY A 145 -20.74 11.35 13.26
N TYR A 146 -21.04 11.35 14.56
CA TYR A 146 -21.05 10.18 15.43
C TYR A 146 -22.00 10.46 16.60
N ASP A 147 -23.01 9.61 16.78
CA ASP A 147 -24.06 9.76 17.80
C ASP A 147 -24.14 8.55 18.77
N PHE A 148 -23.05 7.78 18.86
CA PHE A 148 -22.94 6.51 19.60
C PHE A 148 -23.60 5.29 18.96
N ASP A 149 -24.62 5.46 18.13
CA ASP A 149 -25.29 4.36 17.42
C ASP A 149 -24.83 4.24 15.97
N THR A 150 -24.53 5.38 15.34
CA THR A 150 -24.16 5.52 13.94
C THR A 150 -22.94 6.39 13.73
N VAL A 151 -22.28 6.19 12.59
CA VAL A 151 -21.17 7.02 12.11
C VAL A 151 -21.54 7.54 10.72
N THR A 152 -21.47 8.85 10.54
CA THR A 152 -21.61 9.51 9.24
C THR A 152 -20.25 9.90 8.71
N TYR A 153 -19.94 9.47 7.49
CA TYR A 153 -18.72 9.86 6.80
C TYR A 153 -18.98 10.10 5.32
N TRP A 154 -18.13 10.88 4.67
CA TRP A 154 -18.25 11.16 3.25
C TRP A 154 -17.08 10.61 2.42
N TYR A 155 -17.36 10.29 1.16
CA TYR A 155 -16.34 9.93 0.19
C TYR A 155 -16.66 10.52 -1.18
N LYS A 156 -15.64 10.63 -2.03
CA LYS A 156 -15.82 11.06 -3.42
C LYS A 156 -16.13 9.84 -4.28
N GLU A 157 -17.36 9.74 -4.78
CA GLU A 157 -17.80 8.66 -5.64
C GLU A 157 -17.01 8.66 -6.96
N HIS A 158 -16.65 7.48 -7.47
CA HIS A 158 -15.85 7.39 -8.70
C HIS A 158 -16.66 7.70 -9.96
N ALA A 159 -17.91 7.23 -10.04
CA ALA A 159 -18.75 7.38 -11.22
C ALA A 159 -19.13 8.85 -11.48
N THR A 160 -19.56 9.56 -10.43
CA THR A 160 -20.06 10.94 -10.56
C THR A 160 -19.04 12.01 -10.15
N GLY A 161 -17.98 11.63 -9.43
CA GLY A 161 -17.04 12.57 -8.84
C GLY A 161 -17.63 13.41 -7.71
N LYS A 162 -18.87 13.17 -7.28
CA LYS A 162 -19.53 13.94 -6.22
C LYS A 162 -19.16 13.42 -4.84
N GLY A 163 -19.24 14.30 -3.84
CA GLY A 163 -19.15 13.92 -2.44
C GLY A 163 -20.45 13.25 -2.01
N VAL A 164 -20.37 12.02 -1.54
CA VAL A 164 -21.50 11.24 -1.02
C VAL A 164 -21.27 11.01 0.46
N ALA A 165 -22.23 11.40 1.29
CA ALA A 165 -22.25 11.08 2.71
C ALA A 165 -23.01 9.76 2.92
N VAL A 166 -22.50 8.92 3.82
CA VAL A 166 -23.13 7.68 4.22
C VAL A 166 -23.16 7.60 5.75
N THR A 167 -24.30 7.18 6.29
CA THR A 167 -24.48 6.88 7.70
C THR A 167 -24.64 5.38 7.86
N VAL A 168 -23.85 4.78 8.76
CA VAL A 168 -23.90 3.34 9.04
C VAL A 168 -23.88 3.11 10.55
N PRO A 169 -24.41 1.97 11.04
CA PRO A 169 -24.24 1.58 12.44
C PRO A 169 -22.77 1.51 12.84
N VAL A 170 -22.45 1.82 14.09
CA VAL A 170 -21.07 1.82 14.61
C VAL A 170 -20.36 0.50 14.37
N TYR A 171 -21.01 -0.63 14.62
CA TYR A 171 -20.40 -1.94 14.40
C TYR A 171 -20.13 -2.24 12.92
N GLU A 172 -20.97 -1.74 12.02
CA GLU A 172 -20.73 -1.84 10.57
C GLU A 172 -19.54 -0.97 10.16
N PHE A 173 -19.40 0.23 10.71
CA PHE A 173 -18.22 1.07 10.50
C PHE A 173 -16.94 0.38 10.99
N ILE A 174 -16.95 -0.17 12.21
CA ILE A 174 -15.81 -0.90 12.78
C ILE A 174 -15.45 -2.11 11.90
N ARG A 175 -16.45 -2.91 11.49
CA ARG A 175 -16.25 -4.06 10.59
C ARG A 175 -15.56 -3.63 9.28
N ARG A 176 -16.03 -2.53 8.69
CA ARG A 176 -15.41 -1.94 7.49
C ARG A 176 -13.96 -1.53 7.71
N MET A 177 -13.58 -1.07 8.90
CA MET A 177 -12.17 -0.72 9.18
C MET A 177 -11.30 -1.96 9.44
N ILE A 178 -11.78 -2.91 10.26
CA ILE A 178 -10.98 -4.04 10.74
C ILE A 178 -10.53 -4.96 9.60
N GLN A 179 -11.38 -5.18 8.58
CA GLN A 179 -11.02 -6.00 7.41
C GLN A 179 -9.81 -5.47 6.63
N HIS A 180 -9.41 -4.20 6.84
CA HIS A 180 -8.26 -3.59 6.20
C HIS A 180 -6.97 -3.67 7.03
N ILE A 181 -7.06 -4.15 8.26
CA ILE A 181 -5.89 -4.40 9.11
C ILE A 181 -5.10 -5.55 8.50
N MET A 182 -3.88 -5.24 8.05
CA MET A 182 -3.00 -6.24 7.47
C MET A 182 -2.46 -7.19 8.54
N PRO A 183 -2.19 -8.47 8.20
CA PRO A 183 -1.54 -9.39 9.11
C PRO A 183 -0.22 -8.83 9.65
N LYS A 184 0.15 -9.24 10.88
CA LYS A 184 1.44 -8.86 11.48
C LYS A 184 2.58 -9.17 10.51
N GLN A 185 3.53 -8.24 10.38
CA GLN A 185 4.68 -8.34 9.47
C GLN A 185 4.36 -8.37 7.96
N PHE A 186 3.10 -8.19 7.55
CA PHE A 186 2.77 -8.09 6.13
C PHE A 186 3.40 -6.85 5.48
N LYS A 187 4.25 -7.07 4.48
CA LYS A 187 4.88 -6.00 3.69
C LYS A 187 3.87 -5.48 2.66
N MET A 188 3.27 -4.32 2.93
CA MET A 188 2.36 -3.63 2.00
C MET A 188 3.08 -3.15 0.74
N VAL A 189 4.28 -2.60 0.89
CA VAL A 189 5.14 -2.20 -0.23
C VAL A 189 6.11 -3.32 -0.56
N ARG A 190 6.15 -3.67 -1.85
CA ARG A 190 6.98 -4.74 -2.38
C ARG A 190 7.78 -4.24 -3.57
N HIS A 191 9.02 -4.69 -3.66
CA HIS A 191 9.93 -4.32 -4.73
C HIS A 191 10.35 -5.57 -5.48
N TYR A 192 10.21 -5.55 -6.80
CA TYR A 192 10.54 -6.67 -7.68
C TYR A 192 11.46 -6.24 -8.83
N GLY A 193 12.06 -7.24 -9.46
CA GLY A 193 12.96 -7.09 -10.60
C GLY A 193 14.11 -6.13 -10.32
N LEU A 194 14.27 -5.09 -11.13
CA LEU A 194 15.38 -4.12 -11.00
C LEU A 194 15.36 -3.35 -9.68
N TYR A 195 14.20 -3.23 -9.03
CA TYR A 195 14.06 -2.60 -7.72
C TYR A 195 14.17 -3.59 -6.55
N ALA A 196 14.31 -4.90 -6.81
CA ALA A 196 14.48 -5.90 -5.76
C ALA A 196 15.76 -5.64 -4.94
N ARG A 197 15.65 -5.61 -3.61
CA ARG A 197 16.72 -5.19 -2.68
C ARG A 197 18.09 -5.83 -2.95
N ASN A 198 18.12 -7.13 -3.26
CA ASN A 198 19.35 -7.88 -3.52
C ASN A 198 19.97 -7.61 -4.91
N LYS A 199 19.20 -7.04 -5.85
CA LYS A 199 19.66 -6.68 -7.19
C LYS A 199 20.02 -5.20 -7.31
N VAL A 200 19.51 -4.35 -6.41
CA VAL A 200 19.70 -2.88 -6.47
C VAL A 200 21.16 -2.50 -6.64
N SER A 201 22.11 -3.07 -5.90
CA SER A 201 23.54 -2.66 -5.99
C SER A 201 24.20 -3.00 -7.33
N LYS A 202 23.90 -4.18 -7.92
CA LYS A 202 24.44 -4.63 -9.22
C LYS A 202 23.76 -3.90 -10.38
N VAL A 203 22.44 -3.84 -10.35
CA VAL A 203 21.61 -3.14 -11.35
C VAL A 203 21.90 -1.64 -11.33
N ARG A 204 22.21 -1.06 -10.17
CA ARG A 204 22.57 0.35 -10.01
C ARG A 204 23.74 0.75 -10.90
N LYS A 205 24.81 -0.05 -11.00
CA LYS A 205 25.95 0.27 -11.87
C LYS A 205 25.57 0.28 -13.36
N VAL A 206 24.61 -0.56 -13.75
CA VAL A 206 24.12 -0.65 -15.14
C VAL A 206 23.16 0.50 -15.43
N LEU A 207 22.18 0.75 -14.56
CA LEU A 207 21.23 1.84 -14.72
C LEU A 207 21.87 3.23 -14.59
N GLU A 208 22.91 3.39 -13.78
CA GLU A 208 23.72 4.63 -13.70
C GLU A 208 24.38 4.99 -15.04
N ARG A 209 24.72 3.98 -15.85
CA ARG A 209 25.31 4.17 -17.19
C ARG A 209 24.27 4.46 -18.27
N ILE A 210 23.02 4.01 -18.07
CA ILE A 210 21.96 4.06 -19.09
C ILE A 210 20.98 5.23 -18.81
N PHE A 211 20.77 5.58 -17.55
CA PHE A 211 19.79 6.59 -17.13
C PHE A 211 20.34 7.49 -16.02
N GLU A 212 20.55 8.76 -16.34
CA GLU A 212 20.68 9.82 -15.34
C GLU A 212 19.31 10.00 -14.63
N GLY A 213 19.06 9.25 -13.54
CA GLY A 213 17.94 9.59 -12.64
C GLY A 213 17.10 8.47 -12.04
N VAL A 214 17.28 7.19 -12.39
CA VAL A 214 16.49 6.10 -11.77
C VAL A 214 16.80 5.93 -10.27
N LYS A 215 17.98 6.42 -9.84
CA LYS A 215 18.41 6.49 -8.43
C LYS A 215 17.42 7.17 -7.50
N ASP A 216 16.77 8.24 -7.97
CA ASP A 216 16.15 9.17 -7.04
C ASP A 216 14.80 8.65 -6.57
N VAL A 217 13.99 7.95 -7.37
CA VAL A 217 12.63 7.57 -6.95
C VAL A 217 12.64 6.56 -5.81
N ALA A 218 13.44 5.50 -5.90
CA ALA A 218 13.48 4.47 -4.85
C ALA A 218 14.16 4.99 -3.57
N GLN A 219 15.17 5.86 -3.71
CA GLN A 219 15.82 6.50 -2.56
C GLN A 219 14.93 7.58 -1.94
N GLU A 220 14.26 8.42 -2.73
CA GLU A 220 13.27 9.38 -2.27
C GLU A 220 12.11 8.66 -1.59
N PHE A 221 11.64 7.52 -2.13
CA PHE A 221 10.63 6.71 -1.48
C PHE A 221 11.11 6.20 -0.13
N ARG A 222 12.31 5.62 -0.03
CA ARG A 222 12.89 5.20 1.25
C ARG A 222 13.03 6.37 2.23
N ASN A 223 13.63 7.47 1.82
CA ASN A 223 13.83 8.66 2.65
C ASN A 223 12.50 9.27 3.11
N LEU A 224 11.47 9.28 2.27
CA LEU A 224 10.16 9.81 2.62
C LEU A 224 9.38 8.81 3.51
N MET A 225 9.49 7.51 3.25
CA MET A 225 8.93 6.49 4.15
C MET A 225 9.60 6.52 5.51
N GLU A 226 10.92 6.76 5.58
CA GLU A 226 11.61 7.08 6.82
C GLU A 226 11.04 8.33 7.46
N ARG A 227 10.74 9.42 6.74
CA ARG A 227 10.11 10.61 7.36
C ARG A 227 8.67 10.41 7.83
N VAL A 228 7.90 9.54 7.16
CA VAL A 228 6.47 9.32 7.44
C VAL A 228 6.25 8.23 8.49
N ILE A 229 7.08 7.18 8.47
CA ILE A 229 7.05 6.05 9.41
C ILE A 229 8.13 6.17 10.49
N ALA A 230 9.06 7.13 10.40
CA ALA A 230 10.05 7.36 11.46
C ALA A 230 9.31 7.37 12.78
N PRO A 231 9.68 6.48 13.70
CA PRO A 231 9.10 6.49 15.01
C PRO A 231 9.63 7.76 15.68
N GLY A 232 8.94 8.89 15.48
CA GLY A 232 9.04 9.98 16.41
C GLY A 232 8.76 9.42 17.80
N SER A 233 9.48 9.87 18.80
CA SER A 233 9.21 9.56 20.20
C SER A 233 7.72 9.76 20.52
N TYR A 234 7.23 9.10 21.57
CA TYR A 234 5.85 9.30 22.02
C TYR A 234 5.50 10.80 22.16
N ARG A 235 6.43 11.60 22.70
CA ARG A 235 6.36 13.06 22.80
C ARG A 235 6.09 13.75 21.47
N GLU A 236 6.95 13.49 20.47
CA GLU A 236 6.87 14.12 19.15
C GLU A 236 5.56 13.75 18.44
N ARG A 237 5.11 12.49 18.58
CA ARG A 237 3.83 12.05 17.99
C ARG A 237 2.62 12.73 18.64
N MET A 238 2.63 12.90 19.96
CA MET A 238 1.57 13.59 20.69
C MET A 238 1.52 15.08 20.35
N ILE A 239 2.67 15.76 20.30
CA ILE A 239 2.77 17.16 19.88
C ILE A 239 2.24 17.32 18.46
N LYS A 240 2.69 16.48 17.52
CA LYS A 240 2.27 16.56 16.12
C LYS A 240 0.77 16.31 15.93
N SER A 241 0.18 15.40 16.70
CA SER A 241 -1.22 14.98 16.49
C SER A 241 -2.21 15.85 17.26
N PHE A 242 -1.84 16.36 18.43
CA PHE A 242 -2.74 17.06 19.34
C PHE A 242 -2.29 18.47 19.70
N GLY A 243 -1.12 18.92 19.21
CA GLY A 243 -0.54 20.22 19.55
C GLY A 243 -0.09 20.33 21.01
N LYS A 244 -0.07 19.22 21.76
CA LYS A 244 0.22 19.20 23.20
C LYS A 244 1.44 18.33 23.48
N ASP A 245 2.35 18.87 24.28
CA ASP A 245 3.50 18.14 24.78
C ASP A 245 3.07 17.31 26.01
N PRO A 246 3.03 15.96 25.92
CA PRO A 246 2.58 15.12 27.02
C PRO A 246 3.56 15.15 28.20
N PHE A 247 4.78 15.65 28.01
CA PHE A 247 5.80 15.79 29.03
C PHE A 247 5.96 17.23 29.52
N LYS A 248 4.98 18.12 29.26
CA LYS A 248 4.93 19.44 29.90
C LYS A 248 3.68 19.57 30.76
N CYS A 249 3.87 19.98 32.00
CA CYS A 249 2.77 20.26 32.90
C CYS A 249 1.95 21.45 32.37
N PRO A 250 0.63 21.32 32.15
CA PRO A 250 -0.20 22.40 31.64
C PRO A 250 -0.38 23.56 32.64
N LYS A 251 0.00 23.37 33.91
CA LYS A 251 -0.09 24.40 34.96
C LYS A 251 1.21 25.19 35.13
N CYS A 252 2.34 24.51 35.33
CA CYS A 252 3.62 25.16 35.63
C CYS A 252 4.62 25.15 34.48
N GLY A 253 4.38 24.40 33.40
CA GLY A 253 5.29 24.30 32.24
C GLY A 253 6.52 23.43 32.47
N CYS A 254 6.76 22.94 33.69
CA CYS A 254 7.87 22.05 33.99
C CYS A 254 7.78 20.73 33.23
N GLU A 255 8.94 20.11 33.01
CA GLU A 255 9.05 18.81 32.37
C GLU A 255 8.53 17.70 33.29
N MET A 256 7.70 16.82 32.74
CA MET A 256 7.12 15.68 33.42
C MET A 256 7.80 14.39 32.95
N GLN A 257 7.94 13.41 33.83
CA GLN A 257 8.37 12.06 33.50
C GLN A 257 7.18 11.10 33.52
N LEU A 258 7.20 10.09 32.65
CA LEU A 258 6.19 9.03 32.67
C LEU A 258 6.47 8.13 33.88
N TRP A 259 5.64 8.20 34.90
CA TRP A 259 5.78 7.38 36.10
C TRP A 259 5.10 6.01 35.96
N GLU A 260 3.86 5.99 35.45
CA GLU A 260 3.09 4.76 35.35
C GLU A 260 2.08 4.84 34.19
N ILE A 261 1.81 3.72 33.53
CA ILE A 261 0.65 3.53 32.65
C ILE A 261 -0.21 2.46 33.29
N TRP A 262 -1.44 2.80 33.64
CA TRP A 262 -2.42 1.89 34.23
C TRP A 262 -3.68 1.81 33.37
N HIS A 263 -4.29 0.63 33.31
CA HIS A 263 -5.55 0.40 32.59
C HIS A 263 -6.57 -0.32 33.49
N PRO A 264 -7.86 0.11 33.50
CA PRO A 264 -8.87 -0.43 34.41
C PRO A 264 -9.05 -1.94 34.40
N LYS A 265 -8.87 -2.55 33.23
CA LYS A 265 -9.00 -4.01 33.04
C LYS A 265 -7.68 -4.78 33.18
N TYR A 266 -6.55 -4.14 32.91
CA TYR A 266 -5.26 -4.83 32.75
C TYR A 266 -4.25 -4.49 33.86
N GLY A 267 -4.62 -3.60 34.79
CA GLY A 267 -3.73 -3.13 35.83
C GLY A 267 -2.61 -2.25 35.29
N VAL A 268 -1.47 -2.26 35.97
CA VAL A 268 -0.26 -1.52 35.57
C VAL A 268 0.33 -2.17 34.32
N ILE A 269 0.36 -1.41 33.22
CA ILE A 269 0.96 -1.79 31.92
C ILE A 269 2.44 -1.40 31.89
N TYR A 270 2.80 -0.29 32.53
CA TYR A 270 4.17 0.22 32.64
C TYR A 270 4.36 0.92 33.98
N SER A 271 5.50 0.71 34.61
CA SER A 271 5.90 1.32 35.87
C SER A 271 7.37 1.75 35.71
N PHE A 272 7.66 3.02 35.98
CA PHE A 272 8.99 3.60 35.86
C PHE A 272 10.02 2.90 36.78
N PRO A 273 9.70 2.56 38.05
CA PRO A 273 10.56 1.74 38.89
C PRO A 273 10.98 0.38 38.29
N ASP A 274 10.14 -0.19 37.42
CA ASP A 274 10.35 -1.52 36.85
C ASP A 274 10.99 -1.47 35.44
N ASP A 275 11.36 -0.29 34.94
CA ASP A 275 11.95 -0.11 33.61
C ASP A 275 13.46 -0.42 33.62
N PRO A 276 13.92 -1.54 33.03
CA PRO A 276 15.32 -1.96 33.09
C PRO A 276 16.29 -1.02 32.34
N ARG A 277 15.77 0.00 31.65
CA ARG A 277 16.58 1.04 31.00
C ARG A 277 17.05 2.13 31.97
N TYR A 278 16.43 2.23 33.13
CA TYR A 278 16.77 3.18 34.18
C TYR A 278 17.14 2.38 35.41
N ASP A 279 18.40 1.92 35.45
CA ASP A 279 18.98 1.21 36.59
C ASP A 279 19.11 2.22 37.75
N VAL A 280 18.05 2.35 38.55
CA VAL A 280 18.07 3.15 39.78
C VAL A 280 18.83 2.34 40.83
N LYS A 281 20.16 2.28 40.69
CA LYS A 281 21.01 1.89 41.81
C LYS A 281 20.86 2.97 42.88
N GLU A 282 20.41 2.53 44.06
CA GLU A 282 20.30 3.34 45.28
C GLU A 282 21.53 4.20 45.55
#